data_AF-A0A1L9SMB9-F1
#
_entry.id   AF-A0A1L9SMB9-F1
#
_cell.length_a   1.000
_cell.length_b   1.000
_cell.length_c   1.000
_cell.angle_alpha   90.00
_cell.angle_beta   90.00
_cell.angle_gamma   90.00
#
_symmetry.space_group_name_H-M   'P 1'
#
loop_
_entity.id
_entity.type
_entity.pdbx_description
1 polymer ?
#
loop_
_entity_poly.entity_id
_entity_poly.type
_entity_poly.pdbx_seq_one_letter_code
_entity_poly.pdbx_strand_id
1 'polypeptide(L)'
;MSVSTQNAKSVAGNNSRPTSRDGPKKNIWSSMLDSVANGKRLPEKNLLILGGTSDSQREFLDTLSADTSDPSLRNERRRGKTPPIANKFALGYTYQDVLDADHEDTLARVSAYLLSEPSLSFAPLLKPLLTPHSVPETLVVILLDWSEPWTWARRLREWVRLLRHVLISLDDETKIVMEEVMTEWRDRKRGLDASTAGPGGLASSGGPVAIPLGPGEWDEGLGIPMCVVCQGADKIEKLEKDHGWREEEFDFILQFMRTLLLKHGSSLIYTTPFLANSLQSLIHSSLGIHSLLKRQSLKHNVIDRDKILVPSNWDSWGKIRIIREGFDMEGVSTGWSIEIQDPPEPVMNESADSAPNTDPTAREVDGSSAVTIYEQTIQDPKRDNSISSTGGRANGINKVEIETVDMQGFLTQQLEILEQLKAEDERDRTAKPVPKLEMSPMDDNGRVNEHIGPVQFNMGGIQVDADDMLRKLKEREASRTQRKESLTTAVGDEKAHNQALANFFAGLVKKPGGSPRGSPSA
;
A
#
# COMPACT_ATOMS: atom_id res chain seq x y z
N MET A 1 24.26 25.64 -95.84
CA MET A 1 23.20 25.27 -96.80
C MET A 1 22.00 24.86 -95.96
N SER A 2 20.91 25.64 -95.93
CA SER A 2 19.72 25.49 -96.81
C SER A 2 18.72 24.49 -96.17
N VAL A 3 17.45 24.78 -95.86
CA VAL A 3 16.56 25.93 -96.17
C VAL A 3 15.60 26.23 -94.98
N SER A 4 14.96 27.40 -95.00
CA SER A 4 13.74 27.85 -94.29
C SER A 4 12.58 26.81 -94.25
N THR A 5 11.44 26.95 -93.54
CA THR A 5 10.66 28.10 -92.98
C THR A 5 9.72 27.53 -91.86
N GLN A 6 8.82 28.17 -91.09
CA GLN A 6 8.25 29.54 -90.94
C GLN A 6 7.71 29.70 -89.48
N ASN A 7 6.95 30.77 -89.15
CA ASN A 7 6.39 30.99 -87.80
C ASN A 7 5.07 31.84 -87.81
N ALA A 8 4.27 31.70 -86.74
CA ALA A 8 3.26 32.62 -86.18
C ALA A 8 1.84 32.78 -86.79
N LYS A 9 0.83 32.57 -85.91
CA LYS A 9 -0.46 33.32 -85.74
C LYS A 9 -1.52 33.29 -86.86
N SER A 10 -2.83 33.49 -86.62
CA SER A 10 -3.69 33.34 -85.42
C SER A 10 -5.17 33.56 -85.79
N VAL A 11 -6.12 32.79 -85.23
CA VAL A 11 -7.57 33.12 -85.24
C VAL A 11 -8.17 32.78 -83.88
N ALA A 12 -9.04 33.66 -83.36
CA ALA A 12 -9.70 33.48 -82.07
C ALA A 12 -11.05 32.75 -82.19
N GLY A 13 -11.36 31.89 -81.21
CA GLY A 13 -12.62 31.14 -81.12
C GLY A 13 -13.08 31.05 -79.67
N ASN A 14 -13.52 32.17 -79.10
CA ASN A 14 -13.78 32.28 -77.67
C ASN A 14 -15.18 31.73 -77.32
N ASN A 15 -15.27 30.46 -76.88
CA ASN A 15 -16.52 29.90 -76.37
C ASN A 15 -16.28 28.76 -75.34
N SER A 16 -15.55 29.09 -74.27
CA SER A 16 -15.23 28.18 -73.17
C SER A 16 -16.43 27.88 -72.26
N ARG A 17 -17.34 27.04 -72.74
CA ARG A 17 -18.31 26.33 -71.87
C ARG A 17 -17.52 25.56 -70.81
N PRO A 18 -17.73 25.78 -69.50
CA PRO A 18 -16.92 25.13 -68.47
C PRO A 18 -17.26 23.64 -68.41
N THR A 19 -16.39 22.80 -68.97
CA THR A 19 -16.42 21.36 -68.72
C THR A 19 -15.94 21.13 -67.30
N SER A 20 -16.84 20.62 -66.44
CA SER A 20 -16.52 20.23 -65.08
C SER A 20 -15.63 18.97 -65.10
N ARG A 21 -14.35 19.15 -65.37
CA ARG A 21 -13.35 18.09 -65.34
C ARG A 21 -13.14 17.68 -63.88
N ASP A 22 -13.57 16.48 -63.52
CA ASP A 22 -13.43 15.95 -62.15
C ASP A 22 -11.97 15.95 -61.69
N GLY A 23 -11.62 16.96 -60.89
CA GLY A 23 -10.60 16.78 -59.85
C GLY A 23 -11.14 15.85 -58.77
N PRO A 24 -10.27 15.27 -57.92
CA PRO A 24 -10.73 14.39 -56.85
C PRO A 24 -11.67 15.16 -55.93
N LYS A 25 -12.95 14.77 -55.93
CA LYS A 25 -13.94 15.23 -54.96
C LYS A 25 -13.49 14.69 -53.60
N LYS A 26 -12.65 15.46 -52.88
CA LYS A 26 -12.44 15.26 -51.44
C LYS A 26 -13.83 15.09 -50.85
N ASN A 27 -14.08 13.96 -50.21
CA ASN A 27 -15.42 13.59 -49.79
C ASN A 27 -15.88 14.60 -48.74
N ILE A 28 -16.66 15.60 -49.16
CA ILE A 28 -17.21 16.62 -48.25
C ILE A 28 -17.96 15.91 -47.12
N TRP A 29 -18.69 14.84 -47.47
CA TRP A 29 -19.32 13.92 -46.54
C TRP A 29 -18.37 13.19 -45.59
N SER A 30 -17.16 12.78 -46.01
CA SER A 30 -16.20 12.23 -45.05
C SER A 30 -15.70 13.34 -44.14
N SER A 31 -15.18 14.45 -44.66
CA SER A 31 -14.71 15.57 -43.83
C SER A 31 -15.77 16.14 -42.88
N MET A 32 -17.05 16.05 -43.25
CA MET A 32 -18.18 16.46 -42.41
C MET A 32 -18.57 15.38 -41.40
N LEU A 33 -18.48 14.08 -41.74
CA LEU A 33 -18.63 12.99 -40.77
C LEU A 33 -17.46 12.95 -39.79
N ASP A 34 -16.22 13.10 -40.26
CA ASP A 34 -15.00 13.24 -39.46
C ASP A 34 -15.12 14.45 -38.52
N SER A 35 -15.59 15.60 -39.02
CA SER A 35 -15.84 16.79 -38.21
C SER A 35 -16.99 16.65 -37.21
N VAL A 36 -18.00 15.80 -37.48
CA VAL A 36 -19.12 15.55 -36.56
C VAL A 36 -18.77 14.47 -35.53
N ALA A 37 -17.95 13.49 -35.91
CA ALA A 37 -17.39 12.47 -35.00
C ALA A 37 -16.39 13.09 -34.03
N ASN A 38 -15.42 13.86 -34.53
CA ASN A 38 -14.47 14.59 -33.69
C ASN A 38 -15.15 15.71 -32.91
N GLY A 39 -16.14 16.40 -33.50
CA GLY A 39 -16.90 17.49 -32.87
C GLY A 39 -17.76 17.10 -31.67
N LYS A 40 -17.78 15.82 -31.26
CA LYS A 40 -18.43 15.33 -30.02
C LYS A 40 -17.62 14.29 -29.24
N ARG A 41 -16.37 13.99 -29.61
CA ARG A 41 -15.52 13.11 -28.80
C ARG A 41 -14.94 13.91 -27.64
N LEU A 42 -15.39 13.62 -26.42
CA LEU A 42 -14.82 14.19 -25.21
C LEU A 42 -13.32 13.87 -25.12
N PRO A 43 -12.46 14.80 -24.65
CA PRO A 43 -11.07 14.50 -24.35
C PRO A 43 -10.95 13.34 -23.36
N GLU A 44 -10.27 12.27 -23.77
CA GLU A 44 -10.03 11.08 -22.96
C GLU A 44 -8.69 11.24 -22.21
N LYS A 45 -8.76 11.29 -20.88
CA LYS A 45 -7.62 11.42 -19.97
C LYS A 45 -7.48 10.15 -19.14
N ASN A 46 -6.26 9.76 -18.77
CA ASN A 46 -5.97 8.53 -18.05
C ASN A 46 -5.34 8.83 -16.68
N LEU A 47 -5.81 8.13 -15.65
CA LEU A 47 -5.32 8.26 -14.28
C LEU A 47 -4.88 6.87 -13.78
N LEU A 48 -3.58 6.68 -13.59
CA LEU A 48 -3.02 5.42 -13.08
C LEU A 48 -2.82 5.53 -11.56
N ILE A 49 -3.76 4.96 -10.80
CA ILE A 49 -3.80 5.00 -9.34
C ILE A 49 -3.08 3.78 -8.78
N LEU A 50 -1.99 4.02 -8.06
CA LEU A 50 -1.06 3.03 -7.54
C LEU A 50 -1.03 3.06 -6.01
N GLY A 51 -1.07 1.91 -5.37
CA GLY A 51 -1.06 1.79 -3.91
C GLY A 51 -2.42 2.02 -3.26
N GLY A 52 -2.41 2.19 -1.94
CA GLY A 52 -3.63 2.24 -1.13
C GLY A 52 -4.38 0.90 -1.03
N THR A 53 -5.45 0.89 -0.24
CA THR A 53 -6.38 -0.25 -0.14
C THR A 53 -7.57 -0.05 -1.09
N SER A 54 -8.47 -1.05 -1.20
CA SER A 54 -9.77 -0.86 -1.89
C SER A 54 -10.55 0.34 -1.36
N ASP A 55 -10.39 0.60 -0.06
CA ASP A 55 -11.19 1.57 0.67
C ASP A 55 -10.53 2.96 0.60
N SER A 56 -9.19 3.04 0.67
CA SER A 56 -8.47 4.31 0.48
C SER A 56 -8.49 4.76 -0.99
N GLN A 57 -8.40 3.84 -1.97
CA GLN A 57 -8.61 4.15 -3.38
C GLN A 57 -10.02 4.67 -3.66
N ARG A 58 -11.03 4.08 -2.99
CA ARG A 58 -12.40 4.59 -3.05
C ARG A 58 -12.51 5.99 -2.42
N GLU A 59 -11.92 6.20 -1.25
CA GLU A 59 -11.89 7.51 -0.58
C GLU A 59 -11.22 8.57 -1.47
N PHE A 60 -10.14 8.22 -2.16
CA PHE A 60 -9.47 9.08 -3.14
C PHE A 60 -10.44 9.46 -4.29
N LEU A 61 -11.17 8.49 -4.86
CA LEU A 61 -12.15 8.75 -5.92
C LEU A 61 -13.37 9.56 -5.43
N ASP A 62 -13.90 9.24 -4.25
CA ASP A 62 -14.98 9.98 -3.59
C ASP A 62 -14.52 11.41 -3.21
N THR A 63 -13.21 11.65 -3.03
CA THR A 63 -12.60 12.98 -2.77
C THR A 63 -12.26 13.75 -4.05
N LEU A 64 -11.83 13.07 -5.12
CA LEU A 64 -11.59 13.65 -6.44
C LEU A 64 -12.90 14.08 -7.11
N SER A 65 -13.97 13.31 -6.91
CA SER A 65 -15.33 13.63 -7.37
C SER A 65 -16.11 14.54 -6.42
N ALA A 66 -15.60 14.83 -5.22
CA ALA A 66 -16.23 15.75 -4.28
C ALA A 66 -16.26 17.17 -4.87
N ASP A 67 -17.47 17.71 -5.02
CA ASP A 67 -17.65 19.09 -5.43
C ASP A 67 -17.13 20.03 -4.33
N THR A 68 -16.17 20.89 -4.69
CA THR A 68 -15.60 21.89 -3.77
C THR A 68 -16.40 23.19 -3.76
N SER A 69 -17.41 23.32 -4.62
CA SER A 69 -18.26 24.51 -4.74
C SER A 69 -19.44 24.53 -3.75
N ASP A 70 -20.15 23.40 -3.60
CA ASP A 70 -21.38 23.31 -2.79
C ASP A 70 -21.34 22.11 -1.81
N PRO A 71 -21.26 22.36 -0.48
CA PRO A 71 -21.29 21.31 0.53
C PRO A 71 -22.67 20.67 0.73
N SER A 72 -23.75 21.23 0.20
CA SER A 72 -25.13 20.71 0.38
C SER A 72 -25.41 19.48 -0.49
N LEU A 73 -24.89 19.45 -1.73
CA LEU A 73 -25.09 18.37 -2.70
C LEU A 73 -24.41 17.04 -2.31
N ARG A 74 -23.56 17.05 -1.26
CA ARG A 74 -22.83 15.90 -0.70
C ARG A 74 -23.71 14.70 -0.31
N ASN A 75 -25.01 14.90 -0.12
CA ASN A 75 -25.96 13.86 0.27
C ASN A 75 -26.77 13.26 -0.90
N GLU A 76 -27.04 14.01 -1.98
CA GLU A 76 -27.93 13.54 -3.06
C GLU A 76 -27.19 12.69 -4.10
N ARG A 77 -25.97 13.10 -4.51
CA ARG A 77 -25.16 12.35 -5.49
C ARG A 77 -24.79 10.93 -4.99
N ARG A 78 -24.90 10.65 -3.68
CA ARG A 78 -24.71 9.31 -3.06
C ARG A 78 -25.68 8.21 -3.53
N ARG A 79 -26.71 8.53 -4.33
CA ARG A 79 -27.59 7.52 -4.95
C ARG A 79 -26.97 6.77 -6.13
N GLY A 80 -25.89 7.27 -6.72
CA GLY A 80 -25.08 6.49 -7.65
C GLY A 80 -24.33 5.38 -6.90
N LYS A 81 -24.66 4.11 -7.15
CA LYS A 81 -23.82 3.00 -6.69
C LYS A 81 -22.54 3.00 -7.54
N THR A 82 -21.45 3.53 -7.01
CA THR A 82 -20.12 3.32 -7.59
C THR A 82 -19.86 1.81 -7.71
N PRO A 83 -19.38 1.33 -8.87
CA PRO A 83 -19.18 -0.10 -9.09
C PRO A 83 -18.08 -0.63 -8.15
N PRO A 84 -18.17 -1.89 -7.68
CA PRO A 84 -17.15 -2.47 -6.81
C PRO A 84 -15.82 -2.62 -7.58
N ILE A 85 -14.79 -1.93 -7.11
CA ILE A 85 -13.44 -1.94 -7.69
C ILE A 85 -12.77 -3.29 -7.36
N ALA A 86 -12.24 -3.99 -8.37
CA ALA A 86 -11.82 -5.39 -8.26
C ALA A 86 -10.32 -5.60 -8.58
N ASN A 87 -9.45 -5.28 -7.62
CA ASN A 87 -7.98 -5.25 -7.83
C ASN A 87 -7.25 -6.60 -7.68
N LYS A 88 -7.94 -7.72 -7.41
CA LYS A 88 -7.30 -8.98 -6.96
C LYS A 88 -6.58 -9.76 -8.07
N PHE A 89 -7.10 -9.72 -9.29
CA PHE A 89 -6.61 -10.54 -10.42
C PHE A 89 -6.60 -9.78 -11.76
N ALA A 90 -6.89 -8.49 -11.73
CA ALA A 90 -6.91 -7.57 -12.86
C ALA A 90 -6.66 -6.16 -12.34
N LEU A 91 -6.37 -5.21 -13.22
CA LEU A 91 -6.43 -3.80 -12.89
C LEU A 91 -7.88 -3.43 -12.57
N GLY A 92 -8.10 -2.72 -11.46
CA GLY A 92 -9.38 -2.06 -11.23
C GLY A 92 -9.62 -0.99 -12.30
N TYR A 93 -10.87 -0.79 -12.68
CA TYR A 93 -11.24 0.24 -13.66
C TYR A 93 -12.52 0.97 -13.23
N THR A 94 -12.50 2.29 -13.37
CA THR A 94 -13.69 3.15 -13.32
C THR A 94 -13.47 4.36 -14.24
N TYR A 95 -14.49 5.17 -14.45
CA TYR A 95 -14.35 6.45 -15.16
C TYR A 95 -15.22 7.52 -14.51
N GLN A 96 -14.86 8.78 -14.75
CA GLN A 96 -15.61 9.95 -14.33
C GLN A 96 -15.65 10.98 -15.47
N ASP A 97 -16.82 11.55 -15.72
CA ASP A 97 -16.97 12.72 -16.57
C ASP A 97 -16.75 13.99 -15.74
N VAL A 98 -15.85 14.86 -16.21
CA VAL A 98 -15.47 16.12 -15.54
C VAL A 98 -16.26 17.25 -16.19
N LEU A 99 -17.08 17.93 -15.38
CA LEU A 99 -17.87 19.08 -15.80
C LEU A 99 -17.10 20.40 -15.62
N ASP A 100 -17.51 21.45 -16.33
CA ASP A 100 -17.06 22.82 -16.07
C ASP A 100 -17.73 23.39 -14.80
N ALA A 101 -17.35 24.61 -14.42
CA ALA A 101 -17.65 25.27 -13.15
C ALA A 101 -19.10 25.76 -13.00
N ASP A 102 -19.91 25.68 -14.06
CA ASP A 102 -21.38 25.85 -14.04
C ASP A 102 -22.14 24.50 -13.97
N HIS A 103 -21.42 23.40 -14.19
CA HIS A 103 -21.93 22.03 -14.32
C HIS A 103 -22.82 21.77 -15.57
N GLU A 104 -22.77 22.63 -16.59
CA GLU A 104 -23.52 22.42 -17.85
C GLU A 104 -22.71 21.62 -18.88
N ASP A 105 -21.46 22.02 -19.17
CA ASP A 105 -20.61 21.38 -20.17
C ASP A 105 -19.67 20.30 -19.57
N THR A 106 -19.39 19.24 -20.34
CA THR A 106 -18.39 18.20 -19.99
C THR A 106 -17.05 18.50 -20.65
N LEU A 107 -16.03 18.78 -19.85
CA LEU A 107 -14.67 19.13 -20.31
C LEU A 107 -13.84 17.93 -20.75
N ALA A 108 -13.97 16.80 -20.06
CA ALA A 108 -13.16 15.59 -20.31
C ALA A 108 -13.80 14.35 -19.68
N ARG A 109 -13.40 13.17 -20.16
CA ARG A 109 -13.62 11.88 -19.48
C ARG A 109 -12.29 11.39 -18.90
N VAL A 110 -12.25 11.19 -17.59
CA VAL A 110 -11.09 10.62 -16.88
C VAL A 110 -11.33 9.12 -16.67
N SER A 111 -10.56 8.28 -17.36
CA SER A 111 -10.46 6.84 -17.14
C SER A 111 -9.46 6.57 -16.01
N ALA A 112 -9.91 5.92 -14.93
CA ALA A 112 -9.07 5.60 -13.78
C ALA A 112 -8.79 4.09 -13.70
N TYR A 113 -7.50 3.75 -13.75
CA TYR A 113 -6.97 2.39 -13.65
C TYR A 113 -6.32 2.23 -12.26
N LEU A 114 -6.62 1.14 -11.55
CA LEU A 114 -6.26 0.98 -10.15
C LEU A 114 -5.45 -0.29 -9.89
N LEU A 115 -4.36 -0.17 -9.13
CA LEU A 115 -3.47 -1.26 -8.75
C LEU A 115 -2.98 -1.08 -7.31
N SER A 116 -3.39 -1.96 -6.39
CA SER A 116 -3.07 -1.82 -4.95
C SER A 116 -1.66 -2.29 -4.55
N GLU A 117 -1.05 -3.22 -5.30
CA GLU A 117 0.22 -3.86 -4.94
C GLU A 117 1.28 -3.72 -6.05
N PRO A 118 2.55 -3.39 -5.73
CA PRO A 118 3.61 -3.15 -6.70
C PRO A 118 4.20 -4.47 -7.26
N SER A 119 3.35 -5.34 -7.79
CA SER A 119 3.75 -6.64 -8.34
C SER A 119 4.00 -6.58 -9.86
N LEU A 120 5.16 -7.08 -10.27
CA LEU A 120 5.55 -7.23 -11.68
C LEU A 120 4.56 -8.08 -12.50
N SER A 121 3.74 -8.93 -11.86
CA SER A 121 2.68 -9.68 -12.53
C SER A 121 1.62 -8.79 -13.21
N PHE A 122 1.49 -7.53 -12.81
CA PHE A 122 0.59 -6.56 -13.43
C PHE A 122 1.26 -5.70 -14.53
N ALA A 123 2.60 -5.76 -14.69
CA ALA A 123 3.30 -5.01 -15.74
C ALA A 123 2.77 -5.30 -17.17
N PRO A 124 2.42 -6.55 -17.56
CA PRO A 124 1.80 -6.84 -18.85
C PRO A 124 0.40 -6.25 -19.04
N LEU A 125 -0.28 -5.85 -17.96
CA LEU A 125 -1.59 -5.18 -18.01
C LEU A 125 -1.46 -3.65 -18.09
N LEU A 126 -0.35 -3.09 -17.59
CA LEU A 126 -0.06 -1.66 -17.69
C LEU A 126 0.46 -1.28 -19.09
N LYS A 127 1.32 -2.11 -19.70
CA LYS A 127 1.90 -1.82 -21.02
C LYS A 127 0.87 -1.45 -22.11
N PRO A 128 -0.26 -2.17 -22.30
CA PRO A 128 -1.26 -1.82 -23.32
C PRO A 128 -2.02 -0.50 -23.08
N LEU A 129 -1.92 0.08 -21.89
CA LEU A 129 -2.53 1.39 -21.57
C LEU A 129 -1.62 2.56 -21.96
N LEU A 130 -0.32 2.31 -22.16
CA LEU A 130 0.69 3.29 -22.48
C LEU A 130 1.05 3.18 -23.97
N THR A 131 0.64 4.19 -24.73
CA THR A 131 0.75 4.28 -26.19
C THR A 131 1.15 5.70 -26.59
N PRO A 132 1.59 5.96 -27.83
CA PRO A 132 1.97 7.31 -28.27
C PRO A 132 0.82 8.34 -28.15
N HIS A 133 -0.44 7.88 -28.15
CA HIS A 133 -1.61 8.74 -28.00
C HIS A 133 -2.10 8.88 -26.54
N SER A 134 -1.87 7.88 -25.69
CA SER A 134 -2.34 7.90 -24.29
C SER A 134 -1.32 8.47 -23.30
N VAL A 135 -0.02 8.38 -23.59
CA VAL A 135 1.06 8.89 -22.72
C VAL A 135 0.92 10.39 -22.38
N PRO A 136 0.72 11.31 -23.35
CA PRO A 136 0.55 12.74 -23.04
C PRO A 136 -0.65 13.04 -22.13
N GLU A 137 -1.66 12.16 -22.18
CA GLU A 137 -2.93 12.28 -21.48
C GLU A 137 -2.98 11.45 -20.19
N THR A 138 -1.85 10.86 -19.75
CA THR A 138 -1.76 10.02 -18.56
C THR A 138 -1.12 10.76 -17.38
N LEU A 139 -1.72 10.63 -16.20
CA LEU A 139 -1.13 11.03 -14.91
C LEU A 139 -1.00 9.81 -14.00
N VAL A 140 0.18 9.60 -13.42
CA VAL A 140 0.38 8.62 -12.34
C VAL A 140 0.03 9.26 -10.99
N VAL A 141 -0.72 8.54 -10.17
CA VAL A 141 -1.02 8.90 -8.77
C VAL A 141 -0.56 7.77 -7.86
N ILE A 142 0.38 8.05 -6.96
CA ILE A 142 0.77 7.11 -5.89
C ILE A 142 0.06 7.51 -4.60
N LEU A 143 -0.71 6.58 -4.03
CA LEU A 143 -1.38 6.71 -2.75
C LEU A 143 -0.48 6.21 -1.62
N LEU A 144 -0.25 7.07 -0.63
CA LEU A 144 0.42 6.77 0.62
C LEU A 144 -0.55 7.04 1.79
N ASP A 145 -0.32 6.44 2.96
CA ASP A 145 -1.20 6.62 4.13
C ASP A 145 -0.41 7.06 5.37
N TRP A 146 -0.89 8.13 6.01
CA TRP A 146 -0.43 8.65 7.30
C TRP A 146 -0.61 7.71 8.51
N SER A 147 -1.27 6.54 8.38
CA SER A 147 -1.17 5.51 9.42
C SER A 147 0.15 4.73 9.43
N GLU A 148 0.92 4.74 8.32
CA GLU A 148 2.20 4.01 8.23
C GLU A 148 3.32 4.83 7.54
N PRO A 149 3.59 6.09 7.96
CA PRO A 149 4.56 6.99 7.34
C PRO A 149 5.98 6.42 7.20
N TRP A 150 6.43 5.60 8.15
CA TRP A 150 7.70 4.87 8.09
C TRP A 150 7.86 3.98 6.84
N THR A 151 6.77 3.60 6.17
CA THR A 151 6.83 2.78 4.94
C THR A 151 7.05 3.60 3.66
N TRP A 152 6.87 4.92 3.69
CA TRP A 152 6.66 5.72 2.47
C TRP A 152 7.84 5.69 1.49
N ALA A 153 9.09 5.81 1.95
CA ALA A 153 10.26 5.76 1.08
C ALA A 153 10.38 4.40 0.37
N ARG A 154 10.20 3.28 1.11
CA ARG A 154 10.17 1.93 0.55
C ARG A 154 9.05 1.79 -0.49
N ARG A 155 7.82 2.24 -0.18
CA ARG A 155 6.66 2.13 -1.09
C ARG A 155 6.85 2.97 -2.35
N LEU A 156 7.33 4.20 -2.23
CA LEU A 156 7.62 5.05 -3.39
C LEU A 156 8.68 4.39 -4.29
N ARG A 157 9.72 3.78 -3.72
CA ARG A 157 10.77 3.08 -4.48
C ARG A 157 10.22 1.85 -5.21
N GLU A 158 9.37 1.07 -4.56
CA GLU A 158 8.69 -0.09 -5.15
C GLU A 158 7.84 0.32 -6.37
N TRP A 159 7.06 1.39 -6.25
CA TRP A 159 6.26 1.92 -7.37
C TRP A 159 7.10 2.53 -8.49
N VAL A 160 8.14 3.32 -8.17
CA VAL A 160 9.03 3.91 -9.18
C VAL A 160 9.81 2.83 -9.94
N ARG A 161 10.26 1.75 -9.28
CA ARG A 161 10.86 0.58 -9.94
C ARG A 161 9.87 -0.14 -10.86
N LEU A 162 8.66 -0.44 -10.40
CA LEU A 162 7.63 -1.07 -11.24
C LEU A 162 7.32 -0.22 -12.47
N LEU A 163 7.19 1.10 -12.30
CA LEU A 163 6.99 2.05 -13.40
C LEU A 163 8.17 2.00 -14.37
N ARG A 164 9.42 2.14 -13.90
CA ARG A 164 10.62 2.06 -14.75
C ARG A 164 10.66 0.77 -15.57
N HIS A 165 10.40 -0.36 -14.95
CA HIS A 165 10.34 -1.65 -15.63
C HIS A 165 9.29 -1.68 -16.77
N VAL A 166 8.07 -1.19 -16.51
CA VAL A 166 7.03 -1.07 -17.55
C VAL A 166 7.45 -0.11 -18.66
N LEU A 167 7.94 1.08 -18.30
CA LEU A 167 8.26 2.18 -19.21
C LEU A 167 9.45 1.85 -20.14
N ILE A 168 10.49 1.21 -19.62
CA ILE A 168 11.64 0.72 -20.41
C ILE A 168 11.18 -0.35 -21.42
N SER A 169 10.17 -1.16 -21.05
CA SER A 169 9.62 -2.22 -21.91
C SER A 169 8.75 -1.71 -23.07
N LEU A 170 8.41 -0.41 -23.12
CA LEU A 170 7.60 0.17 -24.20
C LEU A 170 8.35 0.19 -25.54
N ASP A 171 7.61 0.38 -26.62
CA ASP A 171 8.16 0.67 -27.96
C ASP A 171 8.81 2.05 -28.06
N ASP A 172 9.65 2.22 -29.07
CA ASP A 172 10.48 3.42 -29.22
C ASP A 172 9.67 4.64 -29.71
N GLU A 173 8.53 4.43 -30.38
CA GLU A 173 7.59 5.51 -30.72
C GLU A 173 6.98 6.13 -29.45
N THR A 174 6.52 5.29 -28.52
CA THR A 174 6.00 5.75 -27.22
C THR A 174 7.10 6.43 -26.39
N LYS A 175 8.34 5.95 -26.44
CA LYS A 175 9.49 6.58 -25.75
C LYS A 175 9.84 7.98 -26.30
N ILE A 176 9.77 8.19 -27.62
CA ILE A 176 9.96 9.52 -28.21
C ILE A 176 8.90 10.50 -27.67
N VAL A 177 7.63 10.09 -27.64
CA VAL A 177 6.55 10.91 -27.05
C VAL A 177 6.77 11.16 -25.55
N MET A 178 7.32 10.20 -24.81
CA MET A 178 7.71 10.40 -23.40
C MET A 178 8.79 11.48 -23.25
N GLU A 179 9.77 11.58 -24.16
CA GLU A 179 10.80 12.62 -24.16
C GLU A 179 10.23 14.01 -24.51
N GLU A 180 9.29 14.08 -25.45
CA GLU A 180 8.55 15.30 -25.78
C GLU A 180 7.72 15.80 -24.59
N VAL A 181 6.91 14.92 -23.99
CA VAL A 181 6.11 15.19 -22.77
C VAL A 181 7.02 15.66 -21.63
N MET A 182 8.15 15.00 -21.42
CA MET A 182 9.14 15.41 -20.42
C MET A 182 9.72 16.80 -20.68
N THR A 183 9.93 17.17 -21.94
CA THR A 183 10.42 18.49 -22.32
C THR A 183 9.36 19.56 -22.06
N GLU A 184 8.11 19.34 -22.49
CA GLU A 184 6.99 20.24 -22.14
C GLU A 184 6.85 20.42 -20.63
N TRP A 185 6.91 19.33 -19.86
CA TRP A 185 6.73 19.37 -18.41
C TRP A 185 7.92 20.00 -17.67
N ARG A 186 9.13 20.03 -18.24
CA ARG A 186 10.25 20.82 -17.69
C ARG A 186 9.95 22.32 -17.78
N ASP A 187 9.35 22.81 -18.87
CA ASP A 187 9.07 24.24 -19.05
C ASP A 187 7.70 24.69 -18.49
N ARG A 188 6.73 23.76 -18.40
CA ARG A 188 5.35 23.99 -17.91
C ARG A 188 5.34 24.74 -16.58
N LYS A 189 4.77 25.95 -16.56
CA LYS A 189 4.63 26.85 -15.40
C LYS A 189 5.96 27.38 -14.79
N ARG A 190 7.12 27.19 -15.44
CA ARG A 190 8.40 27.81 -14.99
C ARG A 190 8.66 29.22 -15.56
N GLY A 191 7.90 29.63 -16.59
CA GLY A 191 7.84 31.03 -17.02
C GLY A 191 7.14 31.93 -16.00
N LEU A 192 7.47 33.23 -16.00
CA LEU A 192 6.86 34.25 -15.13
C LEU A 192 5.33 34.13 -15.14
N ASP A 193 4.74 34.01 -13.95
CA ASP A 193 3.31 33.67 -13.83
C ASP A 193 2.43 34.70 -14.56
N ALA A 194 1.56 34.21 -15.43
CA ALA A 194 0.65 35.04 -16.22
C ALA A 194 -0.44 35.73 -15.37
N SER A 195 -0.38 35.61 -14.05
CA SER A 195 -1.09 36.45 -13.09
C SER A 195 -0.42 37.82 -12.87
N THR A 196 0.91 37.93 -13.02
CA THR A 196 1.65 39.21 -12.88
C THR A 196 1.62 40.05 -14.17
N ALA A 197 1.30 39.42 -15.30
CA ALA A 197 0.97 40.11 -16.54
C ALA A 197 -0.45 40.72 -16.44
N GLY A 198 -0.55 41.94 -15.91
CA GLY A 198 -1.79 42.72 -15.95
C GLY A 198 -2.33 42.91 -17.39
N PRO A 199 -3.63 43.22 -17.57
CA PRO A 199 -4.26 43.31 -18.90
C PRO A 199 -3.67 44.48 -19.70
N GLY A 200 -2.65 44.18 -20.51
CA GLY A 200 -1.80 45.17 -21.17
C GLY A 200 -0.31 44.85 -21.17
N GLY A 201 0.15 43.76 -20.52
CA GLY A 201 1.53 43.30 -20.62
C GLY A 201 1.93 42.98 -22.07
N LEU A 202 2.80 43.81 -22.66
CA LEU A 202 3.33 43.56 -24.00
C LEU A 202 4.12 42.23 -24.00
N ALA A 203 3.85 41.39 -25.00
CA ALA A 203 4.73 40.27 -25.31
C ALA A 203 6.09 40.82 -25.74
N SER A 204 7.09 40.72 -24.87
CA SER A 204 8.48 41.02 -25.21
C SER A 204 8.89 40.13 -26.39
N SER A 205 9.56 40.71 -27.39
CA SER A 205 9.94 39.98 -28.62
C SER A 205 11.18 39.07 -28.44
N GLY A 206 11.54 38.74 -27.20
CA GLY A 206 12.40 37.61 -26.89
C GLY A 206 11.53 36.37 -26.65
N GLY A 207 11.93 35.22 -27.19
CA GLY A 207 11.28 33.95 -26.89
C GLY A 207 11.36 33.60 -25.39
N PRO A 208 10.60 32.59 -24.92
CA PRO A 208 10.59 32.20 -23.52
C PRO A 208 12.02 31.88 -23.05
N VAL A 209 12.52 32.69 -22.11
CA VAL A 209 13.85 32.49 -21.53
C VAL A 209 13.75 31.32 -20.56
N ALA A 210 14.12 30.13 -21.03
CA ALA A 210 14.22 28.95 -20.20
C ALA A 210 15.24 29.18 -19.08
N ILE A 211 14.75 29.26 -17.84
CA ILE A 211 15.60 29.35 -16.64
C ILE A 211 16.23 27.96 -16.44
N PRO A 212 17.55 27.83 -16.27
CA PRO A 212 18.17 26.54 -16.04
C PRO A 212 17.61 25.87 -14.78
N LEU A 213 17.42 24.56 -14.86
CA LEU A 213 16.87 23.74 -13.78
C LEU A 213 17.77 23.81 -12.53
N GLY A 214 17.14 23.86 -11.36
CA GLY A 214 17.86 23.74 -10.09
C GLY A 214 18.43 22.34 -9.87
N PRO A 215 19.38 22.17 -8.93
CA PRO A 215 19.90 20.84 -8.58
C PRO A 215 18.76 19.95 -8.06
N GLY A 216 18.70 18.70 -8.53
CA GLY A 216 17.64 17.76 -8.20
C GLY A 216 16.33 17.99 -8.95
N GLU A 217 16.18 19.00 -9.81
CA GLU A 217 14.95 19.26 -10.56
C GLU A 217 14.92 18.44 -11.85
N TRP A 218 14.08 17.39 -11.89
CA TRP A 218 13.90 16.49 -13.04
C TRP A 218 15.15 15.67 -13.45
N ASP A 219 16.02 15.36 -12.49
CA ASP A 219 17.13 14.40 -12.65
C ASP A 219 16.66 13.01 -13.12
N GLU A 220 15.53 12.52 -12.58
CA GLU A 220 15.07 11.12 -12.64
C GLU A 220 13.68 10.99 -13.28
N GLY A 221 13.41 11.82 -14.28
CA GLY A 221 12.14 11.88 -15.00
C GLY A 221 11.65 10.52 -15.53
N LEU A 222 10.34 10.27 -15.45
CA LEU A 222 9.73 8.99 -15.80
C LEU A 222 9.03 8.96 -17.18
N GLY A 223 9.07 10.05 -17.97
CA GLY A 223 8.32 10.11 -19.24
C GLY A 223 6.83 10.42 -19.12
N ILE A 224 6.24 10.20 -17.93
CA ILE A 224 4.84 10.46 -17.60
C ILE A 224 4.81 11.29 -16.29
N PRO A 225 3.96 12.33 -16.18
CA PRO A 225 3.84 13.11 -14.96
C PRO A 225 3.31 12.25 -13.79
N MET A 226 3.74 12.61 -12.57
CA MET A 226 3.39 11.89 -11.34
C MET A 226 2.95 12.85 -10.21
N CYS A 227 2.01 12.36 -9.41
CA CYS A 227 1.48 13.00 -8.21
C CYS A 227 1.52 11.99 -7.05
N VAL A 228 1.88 12.45 -5.86
CA VAL A 228 1.82 11.65 -4.63
C VAL A 228 0.79 12.25 -3.69
N VAL A 229 -0.12 11.40 -3.23
CA VAL A 229 -1.26 11.77 -2.39
C VAL A 229 -1.15 11.02 -1.08
N CYS A 230 -0.86 11.74 0.01
CA CYS A 230 -0.84 11.16 1.34
C CYS A 230 -2.23 11.29 1.97
N GLN A 231 -2.91 10.17 2.14
CA GLN A 231 -4.25 10.07 2.73
C GLN A 231 -4.19 10.04 4.26
N GLY A 232 -5.30 10.40 4.91
CA GLY A 232 -5.46 10.31 6.36
C GLY A 232 -4.65 11.34 7.16
N ALA A 233 -4.46 12.57 6.67
CA ALA A 233 -3.65 13.58 7.35
C ALA A 233 -4.20 14.02 8.74
N ASP A 234 -5.45 13.68 9.07
CA ASP A 234 -5.99 13.72 10.44
C ASP A 234 -5.19 12.85 11.43
N LYS A 235 -4.54 11.78 10.95
CA LYS A 235 -3.71 10.88 11.76
C LYS A 235 -2.43 11.55 12.27
N ILE A 236 -2.02 12.71 11.75
CA ILE A 236 -0.88 13.50 12.25
C ILE A 236 -1.09 13.89 13.72
N GLU A 237 -2.27 14.40 14.08
CA GLU A 237 -2.62 14.75 15.47
C GLU A 237 -2.62 13.52 16.39
N LYS A 238 -2.89 12.34 15.83
CA LYS A 238 -2.82 11.07 16.55
C LYS A 238 -1.37 10.60 16.76
N LEU A 239 -0.49 10.74 15.78
CA LEU A 239 0.93 10.40 15.90
C LEU A 239 1.61 11.25 17.00
N GLU A 240 1.30 12.55 17.07
CA GLU A 240 1.76 13.43 18.15
C GLU A 240 1.27 12.96 19.54
N LYS A 241 -0.03 12.68 19.68
CA LYS A 241 -0.65 12.34 20.98
C LYS A 241 -0.36 10.92 21.48
N ASP A 242 -0.51 9.92 20.62
CA ASP A 242 -0.45 8.50 20.99
C ASP A 242 0.98 7.95 20.93
N HIS A 243 1.85 8.58 20.15
CA HIS A 243 3.22 8.10 19.87
C HIS A 243 4.32 9.14 20.14
N GLY A 244 3.98 10.33 20.64
CA GLY A 244 4.95 11.32 21.13
C GLY A 244 5.79 12.01 20.04
N TRP A 245 5.39 11.87 18.78
CA TRP A 245 6.02 12.54 17.64
C TRP A 245 5.92 14.07 17.77
N ARG A 246 6.88 14.78 17.20
CA ARG A 246 6.98 16.24 17.23
C ARG A 246 6.95 16.77 15.80
N GLU A 247 6.95 18.10 15.70
CA GLU A 247 7.17 18.78 14.41
C GLU A 247 8.52 18.38 13.78
N GLU A 248 9.49 17.97 14.60
CA GLU A 248 10.81 17.47 14.19
C GLU A 248 10.75 16.30 13.19
N GLU A 249 9.87 15.33 13.42
CA GLU A 249 9.65 14.16 12.56
C GLU A 249 8.76 14.50 11.34
N PHE A 250 7.75 15.35 11.53
CA PHE A 250 6.87 15.80 10.44
C PHE A 250 7.63 16.66 9.40
N ASP A 251 8.50 17.56 9.86
CA ASP A 251 9.42 18.35 9.01
C ASP A 251 10.38 17.44 8.24
N PHE A 252 10.97 16.43 8.88
CA PHE A 252 11.86 15.49 8.22
C PHE A 252 11.15 14.73 7.09
N ILE A 253 9.94 14.21 7.35
CA ILE A 253 9.12 13.54 6.34
C ILE A 253 8.83 14.49 5.17
N LEU A 254 8.45 15.74 5.47
CA LEU A 254 8.14 16.74 4.46
C LEU A 254 9.37 17.11 3.62
N GLN A 255 10.54 17.33 4.24
CA GLN A 255 11.80 17.61 3.53
C GLN A 255 12.21 16.42 2.66
N PHE A 256 12.18 15.21 3.22
CA PHE A 256 12.61 13.99 2.53
C PHE A 256 11.73 13.69 1.31
N MET A 257 10.40 13.66 1.50
CA MET A 257 9.46 13.42 0.39
C MET A 257 9.56 14.50 -0.69
N ARG A 258 9.76 15.78 -0.33
CA ARG A 258 9.99 16.86 -1.30
C ARG A 258 11.29 16.66 -2.09
N THR A 259 12.39 16.30 -1.44
CA THR A 259 13.67 15.99 -2.12
C THR A 259 13.53 14.84 -3.11
N LEU A 260 12.83 13.76 -2.76
CA LEU A 260 12.61 12.64 -3.69
C LEU A 260 11.75 13.03 -4.89
N LEU A 261 10.66 13.75 -4.65
CA LEU A 261 9.67 14.08 -5.68
C LEU A 261 10.14 15.19 -6.62
N LEU A 262 11.07 16.05 -6.19
CA LEU A 262 11.75 17.02 -7.05
C LEU A 262 12.48 16.34 -8.23
N LYS A 263 13.13 15.19 -7.96
CA LYS A 263 13.86 14.40 -8.98
C LYS A 263 12.94 13.91 -10.10
N HIS A 264 11.67 13.67 -9.77
CA HIS A 264 10.63 13.22 -10.70
C HIS A 264 9.69 14.35 -11.17
N GLY A 265 9.98 15.63 -10.86
CA GLY A 265 9.11 16.76 -11.20
C GLY A 265 7.70 16.71 -10.59
N SER A 266 7.51 15.86 -9.59
CA SER A 266 6.21 15.40 -9.14
C SER A 266 5.56 16.38 -8.17
N SER A 267 4.24 16.27 -8.05
CA SER A 267 3.48 17.02 -7.05
C SER A 267 3.23 16.20 -5.79
N LEU A 268 3.12 16.86 -4.64
CA LEU A 268 2.76 16.26 -3.35
C LEU A 268 1.53 16.96 -2.78
N ILE A 269 0.56 16.21 -2.28
CA ILE A 269 -0.60 16.75 -1.58
C ILE A 269 -0.99 15.86 -0.40
N TYR A 270 -1.31 16.47 0.73
CA TYR A 270 -1.90 15.77 1.87
C TYR A 270 -3.43 15.92 1.85
N THR A 271 -4.13 14.85 2.22
CA THR A 271 -5.59 14.77 2.14
C THR A 271 -6.18 14.19 3.42
N THR A 272 -7.27 14.78 3.87
CA THR A 272 -8.04 14.36 5.06
C THR A 272 -9.43 13.92 4.60
N PRO A 273 -9.94 12.76 5.04
CA PRO A 273 -11.24 12.25 4.62
C PRO A 273 -12.36 13.28 4.81
N PHE A 274 -13.21 13.43 3.79
CA PHE A 274 -14.36 14.33 3.75
C PHE A 274 -14.05 15.85 3.83
N LEU A 275 -12.80 16.27 4.03
CA LEU A 275 -12.41 17.68 4.08
C LEU A 275 -12.20 18.24 2.65
N ALA A 276 -12.71 19.46 2.40
CA ALA A 276 -12.48 20.14 1.12
C ALA A 276 -11.00 20.51 0.97
N ASN A 277 -10.41 20.19 -0.18
CA ASN A 277 -8.98 20.32 -0.42
C ASN A 277 -8.71 20.56 -1.93
N SER A 278 -7.44 20.79 -2.29
CA SER A 278 -7.05 21.15 -3.66
C SER A 278 -6.85 19.96 -4.62
N LEU A 279 -7.13 18.71 -4.21
CA LEU A 279 -6.81 17.51 -4.99
C LEU A 279 -7.42 17.55 -6.39
N GLN A 280 -8.72 17.84 -6.49
CA GLN A 280 -9.42 17.94 -7.76
C GLN A 280 -8.78 18.99 -8.69
N SER A 281 -8.44 20.16 -8.15
CA SER A 281 -7.77 21.24 -8.91
C SER A 281 -6.37 20.83 -9.36
N LEU A 282 -5.63 20.09 -8.53
CA LEU A 282 -4.30 19.59 -8.85
C LEU A 282 -4.34 18.53 -9.94
N ILE A 283 -5.17 17.50 -9.79
CA ILE A 283 -5.31 16.39 -10.75
C ILE A 283 -5.83 16.92 -12.09
N HIS A 284 -6.86 17.76 -12.10
CA HIS A 284 -7.38 18.34 -13.34
C HIS A 284 -6.33 19.23 -14.03
N SER A 285 -5.64 20.12 -13.29
CA SER A 285 -4.59 20.95 -13.87
C SER A 285 -3.39 20.15 -14.38
N SER A 286 -3.10 18.97 -13.80
CA SER A 286 -2.03 18.09 -14.27
C SER A 286 -2.42 17.34 -15.54
N LEU A 287 -3.66 16.84 -15.64
CA LEU A 287 -4.23 16.23 -16.85
C LEU A 287 -4.54 17.24 -17.99
N GLY A 288 -4.12 18.50 -17.86
CA GLY A 288 -4.40 19.55 -18.84
C GLY A 288 -5.90 19.90 -18.97
N ILE A 289 -6.74 19.48 -18.01
CA ILE A 289 -8.17 19.82 -17.97
C ILE A 289 -8.28 21.24 -17.42
N HIS A 290 -8.86 22.14 -18.21
CA HIS A 290 -8.99 23.56 -17.87
C HIS A 290 -10.44 24.00 -18.04
N SER A 291 -11.01 24.55 -16.97
CA SER A 291 -12.32 25.22 -16.98
C SER A 291 -12.27 26.42 -17.92
N LEU A 292 -13.27 26.55 -18.79
CA LEU A 292 -13.42 27.69 -19.71
C LEU A 292 -13.90 28.94 -18.96
N LEU A 293 -14.55 28.74 -17.82
CA LEU A 293 -15.19 29.77 -17.00
C LEU A 293 -14.30 30.27 -15.84
N LYS A 294 -13.43 29.41 -15.29
CA LYS A 294 -12.72 29.65 -14.03
C LYS A 294 -11.27 29.17 -14.07
N ARG A 295 -10.33 30.10 -14.24
CA ARG A 295 -8.89 29.83 -14.13
C ARG A 295 -8.50 29.49 -12.67
N GLN A 296 -8.50 28.21 -12.32
CA GLN A 296 -8.03 27.72 -11.01
C GLN A 296 -6.51 27.93 -10.85
N SER A 297 -6.11 28.68 -9.83
CA SER A 297 -4.73 28.77 -9.36
C SER A 297 -4.50 27.84 -8.17
N LEU A 298 -3.35 27.15 -8.15
CA LEU A 298 -2.97 26.26 -7.06
C LEU A 298 -2.18 27.06 -6.02
N LYS A 299 -2.79 27.38 -4.88
CA LYS A 299 -2.09 27.99 -3.75
C LYS A 299 -1.29 26.91 -3.01
N HIS A 300 0.02 26.88 -3.25
CA HIS A 300 0.97 26.04 -2.52
C HIS A 300 0.88 26.25 -1.00
N ASN A 301 1.19 25.20 -0.25
CA ASN A 301 1.26 25.23 1.21
C ASN A 301 2.34 24.27 1.70
N VAL A 302 3.24 24.76 2.55
CA VAL A 302 4.28 23.98 3.21
C VAL A 302 4.40 24.36 4.69
N ILE A 303 3.33 24.94 5.26
CA ILE A 303 3.30 25.50 6.62
C ILE A 303 2.23 24.79 7.46
N ASP A 304 1.00 24.65 6.95
CA ASP A 304 -0.01 23.85 7.67
C ASP A 304 0.28 22.35 7.44
N ARG A 305 0.87 21.68 8.44
CA ARG A 305 1.31 20.28 8.37
C ARG A 305 0.24 19.27 7.93
N ASP A 306 -1.05 19.56 8.14
CA ASP A 306 -2.19 18.73 7.71
C ASP A 306 -2.75 19.08 6.32
N LYS A 307 -2.31 20.19 5.70
CA LYS A 307 -2.82 20.72 4.42
C LYS A 307 -1.70 21.07 3.44
N ILE A 308 -0.63 20.27 3.44
CA ILE A 308 0.50 20.41 2.51
C ILE A 308 0.02 20.29 1.05
N LEU A 309 0.49 21.21 0.21
CA LEU A 309 0.33 21.19 -1.24
C LEU A 309 1.59 21.74 -1.91
N VAL A 310 2.29 20.87 -2.63
CA VAL A 310 3.48 21.18 -3.44
C VAL A 310 3.14 20.89 -4.91
N PRO A 311 2.77 21.90 -5.71
CA PRO A 311 2.55 21.72 -7.14
C PRO A 311 3.85 21.39 -7.88
N SER A 312 3.77 20.61 -8.97
CA SER A 312 4.90 20.39 -9.87
C SER A 312 5.51 21.72 -10.33
N ASN A 313 6.85 21.76 -10.41
CA ASN A 313 7.66 22.93 -10.74
C ASN A 313 7.57 24.14 -9.79
N TRP A 314 6.88 24.03 -8.64
CA TRP A 314 6.95 25.07 -7.60
C TRP A 314 8.19 24.93 -6.71
N ASP A 315 8.61 23.71 -6.38
CA ASP A 315 9.62 23.46 -5.35
C ASP A 315 11.07 23.62 -5.85
N SER A 316 12.04 23.70 -4.94
CA SER A 316 13.49 23.60 -5.24
C SER A 316 14.29 23.41 -3.94
N TRP A 317 15.54 22.93 -4.02
CA TRP A 317 16.40 22.69 -2.85
C TRP A 317 16.48 23.89 -1.88
N GLY A 318 16.51 25.13 -2.39
CA GLY A 318 16.50 26.33 -1.55
C GLY A 318 15.24 26.45 -0.66
N LYS A 319 14.07 25.99 -1.14
CA LYS A 319 12.81 25.99 -0.38
C LYS A 319 12.66 24.79 0.56
N ILE A 320 13.43 23.72 0.34
CA ILE A 320 13.43 22.52 1.18
C ILE A 320 14.39 22.72 2.36
N ARG A 321 15.59 23.27 2.11
CA ARG A 321 16.61 23.54 3.15
C ARG A 321 16.17 24.54 4.22
N ILE A 322 15.19 25.39 3.92
CA ILE A 322 14.67 26.44 4.83
C ILE A 322 13.70 25.90 5.88
N ILE A 323 13.08 24.72 5.70
CA ILE A 323 12.18 24.14 6.72
C ILE A 323 12.97 23.89 8.01
N ARG A 324 14.06 23.12 7.90
CA ARG A 324 14.88 22.73 9.03
C ARG A 324 16.35 22.55 8.62
N GLU A 325 17.25 23.06 9.46
CA GLU A 325 18.70 22.88 9.31
C GLU A 325 19.13 21.43 9.59
N GLY A 326 20.29 21.03 9.04
CA GLY A 326 20.87 19.70 9.26
C GLY A 326 20.40 18.60 8.30
N PHE A 327 19.40 18.85 7.45
CA PHE A 327 18.92 17.87 6.48
C PHE A 327 19.84 17.76 5.24
N ASP A 328 20.43 16.58 5.02
CA ASP A 328 21.28 16.29 3.87
C ASP A 328 20.47 15.91 2.62
N MET A 329 20.02 16.93 1.89
CA MET A 329 19.37 16.75 0.60
C MET A 329 20.27 16.13 -0.48
N GLU A 330 21.60 16.27 -0.36
CA GLU A 330 22.56 15.88 -1.39
C GLU A 330 22.84 14.38 -1.30
N GLY A 331 23.08 13.86 -0.10
CA GLY A 331 23.12 12.42 0.19
C GLY A 331 21.79 11.73 -0.13
N VAL A 332 20.65 12.30 0.32
CA VAL A 332 19.31 11.72 0.03
C VAL A 332 19.00 11.70 -1.47
N SER A 333 19.28 12.80 -2.19
CA SER A 333 19.10 12.87 -3.66
C SER A 333 19.96 11.85 -4.40
N THR A 334 21.20 11.64 -3.95
CA THR A 334 22.15 10.71 -4.58
C THR A 334 21.80 9.26 -4.27
N GLY A 335 21.49 8.93 -3.01
CA GLY A 335 21.03 7.61 -2.59
C GLY A 335 19.77 7.17 -3.34
N TRP A 336 18.81 8.09 -3.52
CA TRP A 336 17.59 7.79 -4.29
C TRP A 336 17.88 7.40 -5.75
N SER A 337 18.77 8.11 -6.43
CA SER A 337 19.21 7.78 -7.80
C SER A 337 19.84 6.40 -7.92
N ILE A 338 20.45 5.88 -6.84
CA ILE A 338 20.97 4.50 -6.80
C ILE A 338 19.84 3.51 -6.54
N GLU A 339 18.92 3.83 -5.63
CA GLU A 339 17.85 2.94 -5.16
C GLU A 339 16.72 2.67 -6.15
N ILE A 340 16.46 3.57 -7.09
CA ILE A 340 15.38 3.41 -8.08
C ILE A 340 15.80 2.66 -9.34
N GLN A 341 17.09 2.34 -9.50
CA GLN A 341 17.55 1.42 -10.54
C GLN A 341 17.16 -0.03 -10.15
N ASP A 342 17.12 -0.94 -11.12
CA ASP A 342 16.95 -2.36 -10.80
C ASP A 342 18.10 -2.87 -9.90
N PRO A 343 17.85 -3.83 -8.98
CA PRO A 343 18.93 -4.46 -8.23
C PRO A 343 19.91 -5.14 -9.19
N PRO A 344 21.23 -5.01 -9.00
CA PRO A 344 22.19 -5.61 -9.93
C PRO A 344 22.02 -7.13 -9.99
N GLU A 345 22.00 -7.65 -11.22
CA GLU A 345 22.05 -9.09 -11.50
C GLU A 345 23.12 -9.77 -10.64
N PRO A 346 22.81 -10.87 -9.93
CA PRO A 346 23.80 -11.57 -9.12
C PRO A 346 24.85 -12.20 -10.04
N VAL A 347 26.01 -11.55 -10.13
CA VAL A 347 27.10 -11.95 -11.04
C VAL A 347 27.52 -13.39 -10.75
N MET A 348 27.04 -14.31 -11.59
CA MET A 348 27.49 -15.70 -11.59
C MET A 348 28.92 -15.72 -12.10
N ASN A 349 29.87 -15.93 -11.19
CA ASN A 349 31.31 -15.97 -11.49
C ASN A 349 31.68 -17.23 -12.30
N GLU A 350 31.33 -17.25 -13.58
CA GLU A 350 31.94 -18.14 -14.57
C GLU A 350 33.36 -17.67 -14.94
N SER A 351 34.29 -17.75 -13.98
CA SER A 351 35.74 -17.94 -14.19
C SER A 351 36.46 -17.94 -12.85
N ALA A 352 37.18 -19.02 -12.55
CA ALA A 352 38.33 -18.95 -11.65
C ALA A 352 39.54 -18.32 -12.39
N ASP A 353 40.60 -18.02 -11.66
CA ASP A 353 41.91 -17.58 -12.18
C ASP A 353 41.94 -16.27 -12.98
N SER A 354 41.67 -15.16 -12.30
CA SER A 354 42.63 -14.03 -12.29
C SER A 354 42.33 -13.01 -11.18
N ALA A 355 43.21 -12.95 -10.17
CA ALA A 355 43.20 -11.86 -9.19
C ALA A 355 43.98 -10.65 -9.73
N PRO A 356 43.48 -9.44 -9.44
CA PRO A 356 44.33 -8.45 -8.81
C PRO A 356 43.77 -8.02 -7.44
N ASN A 357 44.66 -7.66 -6.51
CA ASN A 357 44.26 -7.16 -5.20
C ASN A 357 43.50 -5.83 -5.32
N THR A 358 42.27 -5.79 -4.79
CA THR A 358 41.58 -4.56 -4.37
C THR A 358 41.11 -4.75 -2.94
N ASP A 359 41.23 -3.71 -2.11
CA ASP A 359 41.08 -3.84 -0.66
C ASP A 359 39.67 -4.27 -0.22
N PRO A 360 39.56 -5.14 0.80
CA PRO A 360 38.27 -5.57 1.34
C PRO A 360 37.49 -4.46 2.06
N THR A 361 38.13 -3.31 2.33
CA THR A 361 37.55 -2.14 3.01
C THR A 361 36.50 -1.40 2.17
N ALA A 362 36.38 -1.70 0.86
CA ALA A 362 35.43 -1.05 -0.04
C ALA A 362 33.99 -1.64 0.01
N ARG A 363 33.70 -2.59 0.90
CA ARG A 363 32.38 -3.25 0.99
C ARG A 363 31.54 -2.87 2.22
N GLU A 364 32.02 -1.98 3.08
CA GLU A 364 31.27 -1.43 4.21
C GLU A 364 30.89 0.04 3.99
N VAL A 365 29.90 0.27 3.12
CA VAL A 365 29.17 1.55 3.01
C VAL A 365 27.65 1.30 3.17
N ASP A 366 27.31 0.46 4.15
CA ASP A 366 25.93 0.02 4.46
C ASP A 366 25.14 1.09 5.26
N GLY A 367 25.22 2.32 4.76
CA GLY A 367 24.51 3.52 5.23
C GLY A 367 24.18 4.46 4.06
N SER A 368 24.24 3.96 2.82
CA SER A 368 24.10 4.72 1.57
C SER A 368 22.70 4.66 0.94
N SER A 369 21.79 3.83 1.48
CA SER A 369 20.40 3.71 1.03
C SER A 369 19.54 4.82 1.63
N ALA A 370 18.88 5.62 0.78
CA ALA A 370 17.99 6.69 1.25
C ALA A 370 16.74 6.14 1.95
N VAL A 371 16.19 4.99 1.52
CA VAL A 371 15.15 4.26 2.26
C VAL A 371 15.64 3.85 3.65
N THR A 372 16.88 3.36 3.79
CA THR A 372 17.45 3.02 5.12
C THR A 372 17.62 4.27 5.99
N ILE A 373 18.09 5.39 5.45
CA ILE A 373 18.17 6.67 6.17
C ILE A 373 16.78 7.09 6.67
N TYR A 374 15.77 7.03 5.81
CA TYR A 374 14.39 7.37 6.16
C TYR A 374 13.83 6.46 7.26
N GLU A 375 14.00 5.14 7.16
CA GLU A 375 13.47 4.17 8.12
C GLU A 375 14.26 4.12 9.44
N GLN A 376 15.50 4.59 9.47
CA GLN A 376 16.25 4.81 10.71
C GLN A 376 15.75 6.05 11.47
N THR A 377 15.38 7.12 10.76
CA THR A 377 14.84 8.34 11.37
C THR A 377 13.35 8.21 11.73
N ILE A 378 12.54 7.63 10.84
CA ILE A 378 11.09 7.50 10.97
C ILE A 378 10.75 6.02 11.20
N GLN A 379 10.66 5.66 12.48
CA GLN A 379 10.44 4.27 12.93
C GLN A 379 8.95 3.98 13.17
N ASP A 380 8.59 2.69 13.20
CA ASP A 380 7.23 2.20 13.47
C ASP A 380 6.96 2.14 14.99
N PRO A 381 6.06 2.98 15.55
CA PRO A 381 5.79 3.00 17.00
C PRO A 381 5.22 1.67 17.55
N LYS A 382 4.73 0.78 16.68
CA LYS A 382 4.29 -0.57 17.08
C LYS A 382 5.47 -1.48 17.45
N ARG A 383 6.68 -1.20 16.94
CA ARG A 383 7.90 -1.97 17.25
C ARG A 383 8.42 -1.68 18.65
N ASP A 384 8.46 -0.42 19.07
CA ASP A 384 8.87 -0.07 20.44
C ASP A 384 7.94 -0.67 21.50
N ASN A 385 6.64 -0.74 21.21
CA ASN A 385 5.65 -1.38 22.06
C ASN A 385 5.78 -2.92 22.15
N SER A 386 6.52 -3.59 21.27
CA SER A 386 6.84 -5.02 21.47
C SER A 386 8.13 -5.21 22.28
N ILE A 387 9.13 -4.37 22.03
CA ILE A 387 10.46 -4.42 22.68
C ILE A 387 10.40 -4.01 24.15
N SER A 388 9.60 -3.00 24.50
CA SER A 388 9.47 -2.47 25.86
C SER A 388 8.88 -3.43 26.90
N SER A 389 8.45 -4.64 26.51
CA SER A 389 7.93 -5.67 27.41
C SER A 389 9.00 -6.51 28.12
N THR A 390 10.24 -6.56 27.63
CA THR A 390 11.33 -7.34 28.22
C THR A 390 12.68 -6.62 28.19
N GLY A 391 13.24 -6.30 29.35
CA GLY A 391 14.58 -5.72 29.47
C GLY A 391 15.69 -6.72 29.12
N GLY A 392 16.06 -6.79 27.84
CA GLY A 392 17.15 -7.61 27.31
C GLY A 392 18.10 -6.79 26.44
N ARG A 393 19.41 -7.06 26.52
CA ARG A 393 20.44 -6.30 25.78
C ARG A 393 20.44 -6.65 24.28
N ALA A 394 20.77 -5.67 23.45
CA ALA A 394 20.94 -5.85 22.02
C ALA A 394 22.03 -6.88 21.67
N ASN A 395 21.73 -7.81 20.77
CA ASN A 395 22.37 -7.85 19.45
C ASN A 395 21.69 -8.83 18.47
N GLY A 396 21.63 -8.46 17.19
CA GLY A 396 21.45 -9.40 16.08
C GLY A 396 20.02 -9.80 15.69
N ILE A 397 19.65 -9.41 14.47
CA ILE A 397 18.71 -10.09 13.53
C ILE A 397 17.23 -10.22 13.98
N ASN A 398 16.33 -9.81 13.08
CA ASN A 398 14.87 -9.92 13.25
C ASN A 398 14.40 -11.39 13.23
N LYS A 399 14.48 -12.09 14.36
CA LYS A 399 13.99 -13.47 14.52
C LYS A 399 13.03 -13.59 15.70
N VAL A 400 11.72 -13.37 15.44
CA VAL A 400 10.63 -13.68 16.39
C VAL A 400 10.23 -15.15 16.28
N GLU A 401 11.23 -16.02 16.11
CA GLU A 401 11.09 -17.46 16.16
C GLU A 401 11.87 -17.93 17.40
N ILE A 402 11.15 -18.41 18.41
CA ILE A 402 11.79 -19.19 19.47
C ILE A 402 12.27 -20.47 18.81
N GLU A 403 13.59 -20.67 18.70
CA GLU A 403 14.16 -21.94 18.27
C GLU A 403 13.84 -23.01 19.33
N THR A 404 12.71 -23.67 19.15
CA THR A 404 12.32 -24.82 19.97
C THR A 404 13.32 -25.93 19.74
N VAL A 405 13.97 -26.39 20.82
CA VAL A 405 14.81 -27.60 20.80
C VAL A 405 14.01 -28.74 20.19
N ASP A 406 14.59 -29.44 19.22
CA ASP A 406 13.97 -30.61 18.61
C ASP A 406 13.50 -31.62 19.68
N MET A 407 12.30 -32.19 19.49
CA MET A 407 11.72 -33.09 20.48
C MET A 407 12.58 -34.34 20.72
N GLN A 408 13.27 -34.88 19.69
CA GLN A 408 14.14 -36.04 19.89
C GLN A 408 15.42 -35.63 20.65
N GLY A 409 15.99 -34.47 20.35
CA GLY A 409 17.08 -33.88 21.13
C GLY A 409 16.71 -33.69 22.61
N PHE A 410 15.56 -33.07 22.90
CA PHE A 410 15.07 -32.88 24.26
C PHE A 410 14.80 -34.21 24.98
N LEU A 411 14.09 -35.16 24.34
CA LEU A 411 13.78 -36.46 24.93
C LEU A 411 15.03 -37.30 25.18
N THR A 412 16.06 -37.19 24.34
CA THR A 412 17.35 -37.87 24.55
C THR A 412 18.04 -37.34 25.82
N GLN A 413 18.10 -36.02 26.01
CA GLN A 413 18.66 -35.41 27.23
C GLN A 413 17.89 -35.81 28.49
N GLN A 414 16.55 -35.86 28.43
CA GLN A 414 15.74 -36.32 29.56
C GLN A 414 15.90 -37.82 29.85
N LEU A 415 16.18 -38.64 28.83
CA LEU A 415 16.46 -40.06 29.01
C LEU A 415 17.80 -40.29 29.73
N GLU A 416 18.86 -39.56 29.39
CA GLU A 416 20.14 -39.63 30.13
C GLU A 416 19.98 -39.25 31.61
N ILE A 417 19.19 -38.22 31.91
CA ILE A 417 18.86 -37.81 33.29
C ILE A 417 18.09 -38.91 34.03
N LEU A 418 17.10 -39.54 33.37
CA LEU A 418 16.35 -40.66 33.96
C LEU A 418 17.22 -41.91 34.18
N GLU A 419 18.19 -42.19 33.31
CA GLU A 419 19.15 -43.28 33.52
C GLU A 419 20.12 -43.00 34.67
N GLN A 420 20.57 -41.75 34.84
CA GLN A 420 21.36 -41.32 36.01
C GLN A 420 20.56 -41.47 37.31
N LEU A 421 19.35 -40.91 37.37
CA LEU A 421 18.48 -41.00 38.56
C LEU A 421 18.13 -42.46 38.89
N LYS A 422 17.87 -43.31 37.88
CA LYS A 422 17.69 -44.76 38.08
C LYS A 422 18.96 -45.41 38.64
N ALA A 423 20.13 -45.07 38.13
CA ALA A 423 21.39 -45.62 38.64
C ALA A 423 21.69 -45.17 40.08
N GLU A 424 21.25 -43.97 40.48
CA GLU A 424 21.28 -43.51 41.87
C GLU A 424 20.27 -44.27 42.74
N ASP A 425 19.02 -44.42 42.31
CA ASP A 425 17.99 -45.22 42.99
C ASP A 425 18.43 -46.68 43.20
N GLU A 426 19.08 -47.31 42.22
CA GLU A 426 19.58 -48.69 42.34
C GLU A 426 20.85 -48.79 43.22
N ARG A 427 21.66 -47.73 43.31
CA ARG A 427 22.74 -47.63 44.32
C ARG A 427 22.16 -47.46 45.72
N ASP A 428 21.15 -46.62 45.90
CA ASP A 428 20.54 -46.36 47.20
C ASP A 428 19.76 -47.59 47.71
N ARG A 429 19.08 -48.30 46.80
CA ARG A 429 18.39 -49.58 47.04
C ARG A 429 19.34 -50.77 47.29
N THR A 430 20.62 -50.67 46.90
CA THR A 430 21.64 -51.67 47.25
C THR A 430 22.46 -51.28 48.49
N ALA A 431 22.59 -49.99 48.79
CA ALA A 431 23.20 -49.49 50.03
C ALA A 431 22.30 -49.66 51.27
N LYS A 432 20.97 -49.63 51.08
CA LYS A 432 19.97 -49.80 52.16
C LYS A 432 19.33 -51.20 52.08
N PRO A 433 19.71 -52.17 52.94
CA PRO A 433 19.04 -53.46 52.96
C PRO A 433 17.58 -53.29 53.40
N VAL A 434 16.64 -53.88 52.66
CA VAL A 434 15.20 -53.77 52.94
C VAL A 434 14.90 -54.34 54.33
N PRO A 435 14.32 -53.55 55.27
CA PRO A 435 13.88 -54.08 56.54
C PRO A 435 12.72 -55.05 56.29
N LYS A 436 12.85 -56.30 56.76
CA LYS A 436 11.72 -57.22 56.80
C LYS A 436 10.65 -56.65 57.72
N LEU A 437 9.47 -56.33 57.20
CA LEU A 437 8.28 -56.15 58.04
C LEU A 437 7.84 -57.51 58.56
N GLU A 438 8.30 -57.88 59.75
CA GLU A 438 7.61 -58.89 60.55
C GLU A 438 6.37 -58.26 61.17
N MET A 439 5.21 -58.86 60.87
CA MET A 439 3.91 -58.44 61.40
C MET A 439 3.76 -58.86 62.87
N SER A 440 4.22 -58.01 63.79
CA SER A 440 3.96 -58.14 65.23
C SER A 440 2.88 -57.14 65.66
N PRO A 441 1.69 -57.58 66.11
CA PRO A 441 0.60 -56.68 66.50
C PRO A 441 0.63 -56.35 68.00
N MET A 442 0.96 -55.11 68.36
CA MET A 442 0.44 -54.43 69.57
C MET A 442 0.78 -52.94 69.62
N ASP A 443 -0.25 -52.11 69.75
CA ASP A 443 -0.42 -50.98 70.69
C ASP A 443 0.84 -50.18 71.14
N ASP A 444 1.13 -49.07 70.45
CA ASP A 444 0.93 -47.70 70.98
C ASP A 444 1.47 -46.64 69.98
N ASN A 445 0.63 -45.66 69.61
CA ASN A 445 1.09 -44.35 69.10
C ASN A 445 -0.05 -43.32 69.01
N GLY A 446 -0.85 -43.19 70.07
CA GLY A 446 -2.02 -42.29 70.09
C GLY A 446 -1.72 -40.78 70.16
N ARG A 447 -0.54 -40.30 69.72
CA ARG A 447 -0.03 -38.96 70.11
C ARG A 447 0.69 -38.11 69.06
N VAL A 448 0.78 -38.52 67.80
CA VAL A 448 1.38 -37.69 66.72
C VAL A 448 0.40 -37.22 65.64
N ASN A 449 -0.79 -37.82 65.51
CA ASN A 449 -1.77 -37.42 64.49
C ASN A 449 -2.67 -36.22 64.86
N GLU A 450 -2.64 -35.72 66.09
CA GLU A 450 -3.55 -34.65 66.55
C GLU A 450 -3.06 -33.21 66.25
N HIS A 451 -1.85 -33.05 65.71
CA HIS A 451 -1.22 -31.72 65.51
C HIS A 451 -1.07 -31.30 64.05
N ILE A 452 -1.53 -32.10 63.09
CA ILE A 452 -1.58 -31.73 61.67
C ILE A 452 -3.03 -31.41 61.32
N GLY A 453 -3.34 -30.13 61.12
CA GLY A 453 -4.64 -29.69 60.63
C GLY A 453 -4.89 -30.13 59.18
N PRO A 454 -6.16 -30.23 58.74
CA PRO A 454 -6.51 -30.73 57.41
C PRO A 454 -5.86 -29.87 56.30
N VAL A 455 -5.23 -30.54 55.33
CA VAL A 455 -4.48 -29.88 54.25
C VAL A 455 -5.45 -29.35 53.20
N GLN A 456 -5.90 -28.11 53.39
CA GLN A 456 -6.81 -27.42 52.48
C GLN A 456 -6.04 -26.76 51.33
N PHE A 457 -6.44 -27.07 50.10
CA PHE A 457 -5.93 -26.43 48.90
C PHE A 457 -6.93 -25.40 48.37
N ASN A 458 -6.46 -24.21 48.01
CA ASN A 458 -7.29 -23.16 47.42
C ASN A 458 -7.09 -23.14 45.90
N MET A 459 -8.09 -23.62 45.15
CA MET A 459 -8.10 -23.52 43.69
C MET A 459 -9.21 -22.55 43.26
N GLY A 460 -8.83 -21.44 42.64
CA GLY A 460 -9.77 -20.47 42.05
C GLY A 460 -10.69 -19.76 43.06
N GLY A 461 -10.31 -19.67 44.34
CA GLY A 461 -11.14 -19.08 45.39
C GLY A 461 -12.07 -20.07 46.10
N ILE A 462 -12.03 -21.35 45.74
CA ILE A 462 -12.74 -22.43 46.43
C ILE A 462 -11.73 -23.17 47.31
N GLN A 463 -11.99 -23.22 48.63
CA GLN A 463 -11.29 -24.11 49.56
C GLN A 463 -11.75 -25.54 49.31
N VAL A 464 -10.83 -26.45 49.00
CA VAL A 464 -11.12 -27.87 48.82
C VAL A 464 -10.28 -28.70 49.78
N ASP A 465 -10.96 -29.61 50.48
CA ASP A 465 -10.35 -30.58 51.37
C ASP A 465 -9.80 -31.77 50.57
N ALA A 466 -8.53 -32.11 50.80
CA ALA A 466 -7.85 -33.20 50.11
C ALA A 466 -8.48 -34.58 50.44
N ASP A 467 -8.92 -34.79 51.68
CA ASP A 467 -9.45 -36.08 52.14
C ASP A 467 -10.85 -36.35 51.58
N ASP A 468 -11.67 -35.30 51.41
CA ASP A 468 -12.95 -35.38 50.71
C ASP A 468 -12.77 -35.68 49.22
N MET A 469 -11.78 -35.08 48.55
CA MET A 469 -11.44 -35.44 47.16
C MET A 469 -10.97 -36.89 47.04
N LEU A 470 -10.07 -37.36 47.92
CA LEU A 470 -9.59 -38.74 47.96
C LEU A 470 -10.74 -39.74 48.20
N ARG A 471 -11.65 -39.42 49.13
CA ARG A 471 -12.83 -40.24 49.43
C ARG A 471 -13.77 -40.34 48.23
N LYS A 472 -14.08 -39.21 47.58
CA LYS A 472 -14.91 -39.16 46.36
C LYS A 472 -14.25 -39.86 45.16
N LEU A 473 -12.93 -39.81 45.03
CA LEU A 473 -12.20 -40.54 44.01
C LEU A 473 -12.35 -42.07 44.22
N LYS A 474 -12.15 -42.53 45.46
CA LYS A 474 -12.24 -43.94 45.84
C LYS A 474 -13.66 -44.52 45.69
N GLU A 475 -14.69 -43.73 46.02
CA GLU A 475 -16.10 -44.06 45.77
C GLU A 475 -16.42 -44.11 44.27
N ARG A 476 -15.88 -43.16 43.49
CA ARG A 476 -15.99 -43.16 42.02
C ARG A 476 -15.30 -44.36 41.37
N GLU A 477 -14.18 -44.85 41.91
CA GLU A 477 -13.55 -46.09 41.42
C GLU A 477 -14.38 -47.34 41.78
N ALA A 478 -14.91 -47.42 43.01
CA ALA A 478 -15.76 -48.53 43.43
C ALA A 478 -17.04 -48.67 42.58
N SER A 479 -17.68 -47.54 42.23
CA SER A 479 -18.81 -47.54 41.29
C SER A 479 -18.41 -47.94 39.86
N ARG A 480 -17.15 -47.72 39.47
CA ARG A 480 -16.62 -48.07 38.13
C ARG A 480 -16.33 -49.58 38.00
N THR A 481 -15.85 -50.24 39.05
CA THR A 481 -15.73 -51.72 39.06
C THR A 481 -17.10 -52.39 39.07
N GLN A 482 -18.04 -51.96 39.92
CA GLN A 482 -19.41 -52.50 39.93
C GLN A 482 -20.11 -52.38 38.56
N ARG A 483 -19.96 -51.25 37.86
CA ARG A 483 -20.49 -51.09 36.49
C ARG A 483 -19.88 -52.09 35.50
N LYS A 484 -18.61 -52.45 35.65
CA LYS A 484 -17.91 -53.38 34.75
C LYS A 484 -18.39 -54.82 34.92
N GLU A 485 -18.79 -55.20 36.14
CA GLU A 485 -19.38 -56.51 36.43
C GLU A 485 -20.84 -56.59 35.96
N SER A 486 -21.62 -55.50 36.02
CA SER A 486 -22.99 -55.48 35.51
C SER A 486 -23.15 -55.59 33.97
N LEU A 487 -22.05 -55.48 33.22
CA LEU A 487 -22.06 -55.44 31.75
C LEU A 487 -21.77 -56.79 31.08
N THR A 488 -21.44 -57.84 31.84
CA THR A 488 -21.06 -59.16 31.27
C THR A 488 -22.23 -60.16 31.15
N THR A 489 -23.42 -59.82 31.65
CA THR A 489 -24.58 -60.72 31.75
C THR A 489 -25.79 -60.33 30.89
N ALA A 490 -25.70 -59.28 30.06
CA ALA A 490 -26.81 -58.72 29.29
C ALA A 490 -26.63 -58.81 27.76
N VAL A 491 -26.33 -60.01 27.24
CA VAL A 491 -26.30 -60.25 25.79
C VAL A 491 -27.72 -60.53 25.27
N GLY A 492 -28.38 -59.49 24.74
CA GLY A 492 -29.52 -59.65 23.82
C GLY A 492 -30.78 -58.81 24.11
N ASP A 493 -30.78 -57.53 23.74
CA ASP A 493 -31.95 -56.89 23.09
C ASP A 493 -31.56 -55.65 22.27
N GLU A 494 -31.00 -55.86 21.07
CA GLU A 494 -30.67 -54.78 20.13
C GLU A 494 -31.92 -54.09 19.53
N LYS A 495 -33.11 -54.71 19.63
CA LYS A 495 -34.35 -54.11 19.11
C LYS A 495 -34.85 -53.00 20.01
N ALA A 496 -34.84 -53.21 21.32
CA ALA A 496 -35.22 -52.18 22.29
C ALA A 496 -34.39 -50.90 22.15
N HIS A 497 -33.08 -51.03 21.92
CA HIS A 497 -32.17 -49.89 21.77
C HIS A 497 -32.46 -49.06 20.49
N ASN A 498 -32.66 -49.72 19.35
CA ASN A 498 -33.00 -49.05 18.10
C ASN A 498 -34.37 -48.35 18.16
N GLN A 499 -35.35 -48.93 18.85
CA GLN A 499 -36.67 -48.30 19.02
C GLN A 499 -36.62 -47.07 19.92
N ALA A 500 -35.76 -47.05 20.95
CA ALA A 500 -35.52 -45.87 21.78
C ALA A 500 -34.89 -44.72 20.98
N LEU A 501 -33.91 -45.00 20.12
CA LEU A 501 -33.27 -44.02 19.24
C LEU A 501 -34.25 -43.43 18.22
N ALA A 502 -35.10 -44.25 17.61
CA ALA A 502 -36.13 -43.78 16.67
C ALA A 502 -37.09 -42.77 17.33
N ASN A 503 -37.53 -43.05 18.56
CA ASN A 503 -38.39 -42.14 19.33
C ASN A 503 -37.67 -40.82 19.70
N PHE A 504 -36.38 -40.88 20.01
CA PHE A 504 -35.57 -39.70 20.32
C PHE A 504 -35.47 -38.73 19.13
N PHE A 505 -35.13 -39.22 17.94
CA PHE A 505 -35.09 -38.38 16.73
C PHE A 505 -36.48 -37.86 16.32
N ALA A 506 -37.54 -38.66 16.50
CA ALA A 506 -38.92 -38.22 16.22
C ALA A 506 -39.39 -37.06 17.13
N GLY A 507 -38.88 -36.97 18.36
CA GLY A 507 -39.12 -35.84 19.26
C GLY A 507 -38.42 -34.55 18.82
N LEU A 508 -37.21 -34.67 18.26
CA LEU A 508 -36.34 -33.55 17.89
C LEU A 508 -36.88 -32.73 16.69
N VAL A 509 -37.61 -33.39 15.78
CA VAL A 509 -38.21 -32.76 14.59
C VAL A 509 -39.51 -31.97 14.90
N LYS A 510 -40.13 -32.16 16.07
CA LYS A 510 -41.50 -31.69 16.35
C LYS A 510 -41.63 -30.36 17.12
N LYS A 511 -40.56 -29.58 17.28
CA LYS A 511 -40.60 -28.33 18.07
C LYS A 511 -40.43 -27.06 17.20
N PRO A 512 -41.51 -26.36 16.82
CA PRO A 512 -41.41 -25.02 16.22
C PRO A 512 -40.93 -23.99 17.25
N GLY A 513 -40.35 -22.89 16.77
CA GLY A 513 -39.67 -21.89 17.60
C GLY A 513 -40.57 -20.92 18.36
N GLY A 514 -39.99 -20.26 19.37
CA GLY A 514 -40.61 -19.17 20.11
C GLY A 514 -39.59 -18.46 21.01
N SER A 515 -39.18 -17.25 20.64
CA SER A 515 -38.20 -16.45 21.39
C SER A 515 -38.89 -15.52 22.39
N PRO A 516 -38.50 -15.50 23.68
CA PRO A 516 -38.89 -14.45 24.60
C PRO A 516 -38.03 -13.19 24.36
N ARG A 517 -38.67 -12.04 24.19
CA ARG A 517 -38.02 -10.73 24.09
C ARG A 517 -38.39 -9.94 25.37
N GLY A 518 -37.41 -9.43 26.09
CA GLY A 518 -37.65 -8.67 27.33
C GLY A 518 -36.44 -7.83 27.71
N SER A 519 -36.58 -6.50 27.59
CA SER A 519 -35.56 -5.53 28.02
C SER A 519 -35.84 -5.08 29.45
N PRO A 520 -34.81 -4.86 30.29
CA PRO A 520 -34.99 -4.20 31.58
C PRO A 520 -35.13 -2.68 31.42
N SER A 521 -35.81 -2.04 32.37
CA SER A 521 -35.79 -0.59 32.60
C SER A 521 -35.79 -0.34 34.10
N ALA A 522 -34.61 0.01 34.62
CA ALA A 522 -34.31 0.58 35.93
C ALA A 522 -32.85 1.04 35.90
#